data_AF-A0A7Z0SFC8-F1
#
_entry.id   AF-A0A7Z0SFC8-F1
#
_cell.length_a   1.000
_cell.length_b   1.000
_cell.length_c   1.000
_cell.angle_alpha   90.00
_cell.angle_beta   90.00
_cell.angle_gamma   90.00
#
_symmetry.space_group_name_H-M   'P 1'
#
loop_
_entity.id
_entity.type
_entity.pdbx_description
1 polymer ?
#
loop_
_entity_poly.entity_id
_entity_poly.type
_entity_poly.pdbx_seq_one_letter_code
_entity_poly.pdbx_strand_id
1 'polypeptide(L)'
;MALNQDVALIYPKEELLSGFLAVYFNCSFGQGFADSLKTEQMNPYISLVNLAKLPVPLLDIIFQQRIEDIVLLSQQIKSQSERKYKDAQYLLLSELGLSNWKPKHQLSFVKNYSDTEQARRIDAEYYKPKYDVLLQIIDQNSEYTKKISEIKVYNARGLQPKYSSNGSLDVITSKRILENGLDFDNFDKTDLENWDLQKKARIKKGSILTYTTGS
;
A
#
# COMPACT_ATOMS: atom_id res chain seq x y z
N MET A 1 29.03 -8.92 3.87
CA MET A 1 27.77 -9.05 3.12
C MET A 1 28.00 -10.05 1.99
N ALA A 2 27.05 -10.93 1.70
CA ALA A 2 27.15 -11.90 0.61
C ALA A 2 26.09 -11.60 -0.44
N LEU A 3 26.42 -11.77 -1.73
CA LEU A 3 25.52 -11.62 -2.86
C LEU A 3 24.98 -13.00 -3.26
N ASN A 4 23.69 -13.09 -3.59
CA ASN A 4 23.13 -14.30 -4.19
C ASN A 4 23.45 -14.35 -5.70
N GLN A 5 23.19 -15.50 -6.31
CA GLN A 5 23.55 -15.77 -7.71
C GLN A 5 22.75 -14.92 -8.72
N ASP A 6 21.62 -14.36 -8.30
CA ASP A 6 20.73 -13.55 -9.15
C ASP A 6 20.98 -12.03 -9.04
N VAL A 7 22.03 -11.60 -8.34
CA VAL A 7 22.37 -10.18 -8.19
C VAL A 7 23.71 -9.88 -8.86
N ALA A 8 23.67 -8.91 -9.78
CA ALA A 8 24.87 -8.33 -10.38
C ALA A 8 25.27 -7.04 -9.64
N LEU A 9 26.57 -6.91 -9.35
CA LEU A 9 27.16 -5.69 -8.80
C LEU A 9 27.83 -4.90 -9.92
N ILE A 10 27.46 -3.63 -10.05
CA ILE A 10 28.00 -2.72 -11.06
C ILE A 10 28.71 -1.57 -10.35
N TYR A 11 29.99 -1.37 -10.69
CA TYR A 11 30.74 -0.18 -10.32
C TYR A 11 30.79 0.75 -11.53
N PRO A 12 30.13 1.92 -11.49
CA PRO A 12 30.21 2.87 -12.60
C PRO A 12 31.62 3.45 -12.74
N LYS A 13 31.94 3.88 -13.96
CA LYS A 13 33.10 4.75 -14.22
C LYS A 13 32.83 6.15 -13.66
N GLU A 14 33.89 6.95 -13.47
CA GLU A 14 33.82 8.29 -12.88
C GLU A 14 32.82 9.24 -13.56
N GLU A 15 32.56 9.05 -14.85
CA GLU A 15 31.65 9.89 -15.65
C GLU A 15 30.15 9.56 -15.43
N LEU A 16 29.84 8.49 -14.67
CA LEU A 16 28.48 8.02 -14.42
C LEU A 16 28.18 7.96 -12.93
N LEU A 17 27.10 8.62 -12.52
CA LEU A 17 26.63 8.55 -11.13
C LEU A 17 25.75 7.31 -10.89
N SER A 18 25.93 6.69 -9.73
CA SER A 18 25.19 5.48 -9.34
C SER A 18 23.68 5.71 -9.26
N GLY A 19 23.24 6.86 -8.74
CA GLY A 19 21.81 7.19 -8.64
C GLY A 19 21.18 7.38 -10.02
N PHE A 20 21.90 8.01 -10.95
CA PHE A 20 21.47 8.11 -12.34
C PHE A 20 21.31 6.72 -12.99
N LEU A 21 22.30 5.85 -12.87
CA LEU A 21 22.22 4.48 -13.41
C LEU A 21 21.04 3.70 -12.83
N ALA A 22 20.82 3.80 -11.52
CA ALA A 22 19.70 3.16 -10.86
C ALA A 22 18.36 3.62 -11.46
N VAL A 23 18.18 4.93 -11.69
CA VAL A 23 16.96 5.44 -12.35
C VAL A 23 16.84 4.96 -13.77
N TYR A 24 17.91 5.05 -14.56
CA TYR A 24 17.90 4.63 -15.96
C TYR A 24 17.51 3.16 -16.10
N PHE A 25 18.09 2.28 -15.28
CA PHE A 25 17.73 0.86 -15.31
C PHE A 25 16.30 0.58 -14.85
N ASN A 26 15.68 1.45 -14.04
CA ASN A 26 14.29 1.29 -13.61
C ASN A 26 13.25 2.00 -14.50
N CYS A 27 13.68 2.82 -15.45
CA CYS A 27 12.76 3.51 -16.35
C CYS A 27 12.35 2.61 -17.53
N SER A 28 11.30 3.01 -18.26
CA SER A 28 10.77 2.25 -19.39
C SER A 28 11.79 1.96 -20.50
N PHE A 29 12.73 2.88 -20.74
CA PHE A 29 13.78 2.69 -21.75
C PHE A 29 14.81 1.65 -21.30
N GLY A 30 15.35 1.78 -20.08
CA GLY A 30 16.31 0.82 -19.54
C GLY A 30 15.72 -0.58 -19.38
N GLN A 31 14.48 -0.67 -18.89
CA GLN A 31 13.74 -1.94 -18.81
C GLN A 31 13.44 -2.51 -20.19
N GLY A 32 13.03 -1.68 -21.16
CA GLY A 32 12.80 -2.14 -22.54
C GLY A 32 14.04 -2.75 -23.20
N PHE A 33 15.23 -2.13 -23.00
CA PHE A 33 16.48 -2.73 -23.46
C PHE A 33 16.84 -4.00 -22.68
N ALA A 34 16.66 -4.01 -21.36
CA ALA A 34 16.88 -5.18 -20.52
C ALA A 34 16.01 -6.36 -20.95
N ASP A 35 14.74 -6.12 -21.23
CA ASP A 35 13.78 -7.11 -21.71
C ASP A 35 14.19 -7.69 -23.05
N SER A 36 14.69 -6.87 -23.98
CA SER A 36 15.18 -7.35 -25.28
C SER A 36 16.42 -8.26 -25.19
N LEU A 37 17.11 -8.25 -24.05
CA LEU A 37 18.35 -9.02 -23.81
C LEU A 37 18.13 -10.23 -22.89
N LYS A 38 16.91 -10.44 -22.38
CA LYS A 38 16.54 -11.61 -21.58
C LYS A 38 16.56 -12.88 -22.42
N THR A 39 16.81 -14.02 -21.76
CA THR A 39 16.71 -15.34 -22.39
C THR A 39 15.24 -15.70 -22.66
N GLU A 40 14.96 -16.40 -23.77
CA GLU A 40 13.61 -16.87 -24.15
C GLU A 40 13.14 -18.11 -23.36
N GLN A 41 13.56 -18.25 -22.10
CA GLN A 41 13.23 -19.41 -21.27
C GLN A 41 11.98 -19.17 -20.42
N MET A 42 11.39 -20.26 -19.92
CA MET A 42 10.23 -20.21 -19.01
C MET A 42 10.50 -19.36 -17.76
N ASN A 43 11.76 -19.24 -17.34
CA ASN A 43 12.23 -18.26 -16.36
C ASN A 43 13.29 -17.34 -17.02
N PRO A 44 12.88 -16.20 -17.60
CA PRO A 44 13.78 -15.32 -18.34
C PRO A 44 14.75 -14.61 -17.40
N TYR A 45 16.04 -14.63 -17.72
CA TYR A 45 17.08 -13.93 -16.96
C TYR A 45 18.03 -13.18 -17.91
N ILE A 46 18.79 -12.24 -17.37
CA ILE A 46 19.84 -11.51 -18.10
C ILE A 46 21.18 -12.03 -17.63
N SER A 47 21.96 -12.63 -18.54
CA SER A 47 23.33 -13.06 -18.23
C SER A 47 24.24 -11.84 -18.05
N LEU A 48 25.35 -11.98 -17.30
CA LEU A 48 26.32 -10.89 -17.13
C LEU A 48 26.87 -10.39 -18.49
N VAL A 49 27.00 -11.28 -19.47
CA VAL A 49 27.45 -10.94 -20.82
C VAL A 49 26.44 -10.04 -21.54
N ASN A 50 25.15 -10.30 -21.37
CA ASN A 50 24.09 -9.48 -21.95
C ASN A 50 23.88 -8.18 -21.15
N LEU A 51 24.01 -8.23 -19.83
CA LEU A 51 23.95 -7.04 -18.98
C LEU A 51 25.01 -6.00 -19.40
N ALA A 52 26.22 -6.45 -19.72
CA ALA A 52 27.31 -5.59 -20.20
C ALA A 52 27.03 -4.92 -21.56
N LYS A 53 26.02 -5.37 -22.31
CA LYS A 53 25.61 -4.78 -23.60
C LYS A 53 24.52 -3.72 -23.45
N LEU A 54 23.97 -3.52 -22.24
CA LEU A 54 22.94 -2.52 -22.04
C LEU A 54 23.46 -1.13 -22.42
N PRO A 55 22.82 -0.44 -23.39
CA PRO A 55 23.21 0.91 -23.73
C PRO A 55 22.84 1.84 -22.57
N VAL A 56 23.80 2.62 -22.11
CA VAL A 56 23.60 3.69 -21.12
C VAL A 56 23.97 5.02 -21.77
N PRO A 57 23.09 6.03 -21.77
CA PRO A 57 23.43 7.33 -22.31
C PRO A 57 24.41 8.05 -21.37
N LEU A 58 25.50 8.56 -21.94
CA LEU A 58 26.45 9.42 -21.23
C LEU A 58 25.92 10.86 -21.25
N LEU A 59 25.23 11.25 -20.18
CA LEU A 59 24.67 12.59 -20.01
C LEU A 59 25.62 13.49 -19.23
N ASP A 60 25.42 14.81 -19.29
CA ASP A 60 26.25 15.73 -18.53
C ASP A 60 26.12 15.50 -17.01
N ILE A 61 27.23 15.70 -16.30
CA ILE A 61 27.32 15.36 -14.87
C ILE A 61 26.33 16.15 -14.01
N ILE A 62 26.00 17.39 -14.41
CA ILE A 62 25.06 18.24 -13.69
C ILE A 62 23.63 17.69 -13.82
N PHE A 63 23.24 17.22 -15.00
CA PHE A 63 21.95 16.58 -15.22
C PHE A 63 21.83 15.25 -14.48
N GLN A 64 22.89 14.42 -14.51
CA GLN A 64 22.93 13.19 -13.71
C GLN A 64 22.75 13.49 -12.21
N GLN A 65 23.43 14.51 -11.69
CA GLN A 65 23.33 14.91 -10.28
C GLN A 65 21.89 15.32 -9.91
N ARG A 66 21.21 16.08 -10.78
CA ARG A 66 19.80 16.48 -10.55
C ARG A 66 18.88 15.28 -10.42
N ILE A 67 19.07 14.25 -11.25
CA ILE A 67 18.29 13.01 -11.17
C ILE A 67 18.56 12.32 -9.83
N GLU A 68 19.82 12.17 -9.45
CA GLU A 68 20.22 11.55 -8.20
C GLU A 68 19.64 12.28 -6.98
N ASP A 69 19.73 13.61 -6.95
CA ASP A 69 19.19 14.43 -5.86
C ASP A 69 17.68 14.23 -5.68
N ILE A 70 16.92 14.15 -6.78
CA ILE A 70 15.47 13.90 -6.74
C ILE A 70 15.16 12.52 -6.13
N VAL A 71 15.92 11.50 -6.52
CA VAL A 71 15.71 10.12 -6.03
C VAL A 71 16.06 10.02 -4.55
N LEU A 72 17.20 10.58 -4.15
CA LEU A 72 17.62 10.62 -2.75
C LEU A 72 16.61 11.37 -1.89
N LEU A 73 16.12 12.51 -2.38
CA LEU A 73 15.07 13.27 -1.69
C LEU A 73 13.78 12.45 -1.56
N SER A 74 13.35 11.77 -2.63
CA SER A 74 12.17 10.90 -2.62
C SER A 74 12.30 9.79 -1.57
N GLN A 75 13.45 9.10 -1.54
CA GLN A 75 13.75 8.06 -0.55
C GLN A 75 13.76 8.60 0.88
N GLN A 76 14.31 9.81 1.08
CA GLN A 76 14.32 10.48 2.38
C GLN A 76 12.91 10.79 2.86
N ILE A 77 12.08 11.40 2.01
CA ILE A 77 10.69 11.76 2.34
C ILE A 77 9.87 10.51 2.63
N LYS A 78 10.01 9.45 1.82
CA LYS A 78 9.34 8.16 2.06
C LYS A 78 9.73 7.59 3.43
N SER A 79 11.03 7.51 3.70
CA SER A 79 11.55 7.04 5.00
C SER A 79 11.04 7.88 6.18
N GLN A 80 10.96 9.21 6.02
CA GLN A 80 10.41 10.10 7.03
C GLN A 80 8.92 9.86 7.26
N SER A 81 8.14 9.69 6.19
CA SER A 81 6.72 9.36 6.25
C SER A 81 6.48 8.05 7.00
N GLU A 82 7.24 7.01 6.68
CA GLU A 82 7.15 5.70 7.36
C GLU A 82 7.47 5.80 8.85
N ARG A 83 8.50 6.58 9.23
CA ARG A 83 8.81 6.84 10.64
C ARG A 83 7.67 7.59 11.34
N LYS A 84 7.17 8.68 10.76
CA LYS A 84 6.09 9.46 11.35
C LYS A 84 4.80 8.66 11.51
N TYR A 85 4.50 7.77 10.57
CA TYR A 85 3.38 6.84 10.70
C TYR A 85 3.56 5.90 11.90
N LYS A 86 4.75 5.29 12.05
CA LYS A 86 5.07 4.42 13.21
C LYS A 86 5.03 5.19 14.53
N ASP A 87 5.56 6.41 14.57
CA ASP A 87 5.52 7.27 15.75
C ASP A 87 4.06 7.57 16.17
N ALA A 88 3.21 7.92 15.20
CA ALA A 88 1.78 8.18 15.44
C ALA A 88 1.04 6.92 15.90
N GLN A 89 1.33 5.77 15.30
CA GLN A 89 0.77 4.49 15.71
C GLN A 89 1.19 4.14 17.15
N TYR A 90 2.47 4.29 17.48
CA TYR A 90 2.98 4.04 18.83
C TYR A 90 2.31 4.95 19.86
N LEU A 91 2.23 6.26 19.57
CA LEU A 91 1.56 7.23 20.43
C LEU A 91 0.10 6.83 20.66
N LEU A 92 -0.66 6.57 19.59
CA LEU A 92 -2.06 6.17 19.69
C LEU A 92 -2.25 4.89 20.53
N LEU A 93 -1.45 3.86 20.27
CA LEU A 93 -1.54 2.60 21.02
C LEU A 93 -1.12 2.77 22.49
N SER A 94 -0.17 3.66 22.77
CA SER A 94 0.25 3.98 24.13
C SER A 94 -0.85 4.69 24.91
N GLU A 95 -1.42 5.74 24.34
CA GLU A 95 -2.50 6.51 24.97
C GLU A 95 -3.76 5.65 25.19
N LEU A 96 -4.05 4.71 24.29
CA LEU A 96 -5.18 3.78 24.45
C LEU A 96 -4.89 2.58 25.38
N GLY A 97 -3.68 2.45 25.94
CA GLY A 97 -3.30 1.30 26.78
C GLY A 97 -3.15 -0.02 26.00
N LEU A 98 -2.92 0.05 24.68
CA LEU A 98 -2.87 -1.09 23.76
C LEU A 98 -1.46 -1.50 23.33
N SER A 99 -0.41 -0.75 23.68
CA SER A 99 0.98 -1.01 23.24
C SER A 99 1.45 -2.47 23.41
N ASN A 100 1.02 -3.13 24.48
CA ASN A 100 1.38 -4.52 24.78
C ASN A 100 0.16 -5.45 24.87
N TRP A 101 -1.01 -4.98 24.44
CA TRP A 101 -2.22 -5.77 24.52
C TRP A 101 -2.16 -6.94 23.55
N LYS A 102 -2.32 -8.15 24.08
CA LYS A 102 -2.43 -9.37 23.30
C LYS A 102 -3.73 -10.08 23.68
N PRO A 103 -4.62 -10.37 22.72
CA PRO A 103 -5.86 -11.05 23.03
C PRO A 103 -5.55 -12.44 23.58
N LYS A 104 -6.14 -12.77 24.73
CA LYS A 104 -6.05 -14.14 25.26
C LYS A 104 -6.84 -15.07 24.34
N HIS A 105 -6.19 -16.11 23.85
CA HIS A 105 -6.87 -17.16 23.10
C HIS A 105 -7.77 -17.97 24.05
N GLN A 106 -9.04 -18.11 23.70
CA GLN A 106 -10.01 -18.91 24.44
C GLN A 106 -10.64 -19.93 23.49
N LEU A 107 -10.66 -21.20 23.89
CA LEU A 107 -11.20 -22.30 23.09
C LEU A 107 -12.73 -22.25 23.00
N SER A 108 -13.38 -21.77 24.05
CA SER A 108 -14.82 -21.62 24.14
C SER A 108 -15.17 -20.39 24.99
N PHE A 109 -16.38 -19.89 24.83
CA PHE A 109 -16.95 -18.82 25.63
C PHE A 109 -18.47 -18.97 25.68
N VAL A 110 -19.10 -18.30 26.65
CA VAL A 110 -20.55 -18.29 26.83
C VAL A 110 -21.05 -16.86 26.61
N LYS A 111 -22.16 -16.71 25.89
CA LYS A 111 -22.90 -15.45 25.73
C LYS A 111 -24.38 -15.66 25.99
N ASN A 112 -25.03 -14.60 26.45
CA ASN A 112 -26.46 -14.63 26.68
C ASN A 112 -27.21 -14.57 25.35
N TYR A 113 -28.33 -15.28 25.26
CA TYR A 113 -29.22 -15.21 24.10
C TYR A 113 -29.77 -13.78 23.89
N SER A 114 -29.97 -13.01 24.96
CA SER A 114 -30.38 -11.60 24.83
C SER A 114 -29.37 -10.75 24.03
N ASP A 115 -28.07 -11.04 24.17
CA ASP A 115 -27.01 -10.30 23.47
C ASP A 115 -27.00 -10.64 21.97
N THR A 116 -27.43 -11.87 21.61
CA THR A 116 -27.57 -12.33 20.23
C THR A 116 -28.79 -11.74 19.55
N GLU A 117 -29.90 -11.68 20.28
CA GLU A 117 -31.12 -11.02 19.84
C GLU A 117 -30.92 -9.52 19.60
N GLN A 118 -30.28 -8.81 20.54
CA GLN A 118 -30.05 -7.36 20.44
C GLN A 118 -29.16 -7.00 19.24
N ALA A 119 -28.08 -7.75 19.01
CA ALA A 119 -27.19 -7.51 17.87
C ALA A 119 -27.75 -8.07 16.55
N ARG A 120 -28.79 -8.90 16.61
CA ARG A 120 -29.32 -9.70 15.48
C ARG A 120 -28.24 -10.58 14.84
N ARG A 121 -27.38 -11.18 15.66
CA ARG A 121 -26.25 -12.03 15.24
C ARG A 121 -26.09 -13.19 16.21
N ILE A 122 -25.68 -14.36 15.71
CA ILE A 122 -25.41 -15.55 16.54
C ILE A 122 -24.05 -16.19 16.21
N ASP A 123 -23.27 -15.60 15.31
CA ASP A 123 -21.97 -16.13 14.91
C ASP A 123 -20.90 -15.95 16.00
N ALA A 124 -20.15 -17.01 16.26
CA ALA A 124 -19.13 -17.03 17.31
C ALA A 124 -17.99 -16.03 17.07
N GLU A 125 -17.76 -15.62 15.82
CA GLU A 125 -16.72 -14.64 15.51
C GLU A 125 -17.03 -13.27 16.10
N TYR A 126 -18.26 -12.78 15.95
CA TYR A 126 -18.69 -11.50 16.50
C TYR A 126 -18.54 -11.45 18.03
N TYR A 127 -18.81 -12.56 18.72
CA TYR A 127 -18.85 -12.62 20.19
C TYR A 127 -17.53 -13.06 20.85
N LYS A 128 -16.41 -13.10 20.12
CA LYS A 128 -15.11 -13.46 20.72
C LYS A 128 -14.79 -12.51 21.90
N PRO A 129 -14.53 -13.01 23.13
CA PRO A 129 -14.35 -12.17 24.32
C PRO A 129 -13.22 -11.13 24.23
N LYS A 130 -12.26 -11.34 23.33
CA LYS A 130 -11.22 -10.35 23.04
C LYS A 130 -11.78 -8.98 22.63
N TYR A 131 -12.95 -8.92 22.00
CA TYR A 131 -13.56 -7.66 21.57
C TYR A 131 -14.18 -6.90 22.75
N ASP A 132 -14.82 -7.60 23.69
CA ASP A 132 -15.35 -6.99 24.92
C ASP A 132 -14.20 -6.38 25.74
N VAL A 133 -13.09 -7.12 25.90
CA VAL A 133 -11.88 -6.63 26.58
C VAL A 133 -11.26 -5.43 25.85
N LEU A 134 -11.19 -5.48 24.52
CA LEU A 134 -10.65 -4.39 23.71
C LEU A 134 -11.46 -3.10 23.89
N LEU A 135 -12.79 -3.20 23.82
CA LEU A 135 -13.69 -2.06 24.02
C LEU A 135 -13.54 -1.49 25.43
N GLN A 136 -13.46 -2.35 26.45
CA GLN A 136 -13.21 -1.90 27.82
C GLN A 136 -11.90 -1.13 27.97
N ILE A 137 -10.81 -1.62 27.37
CA ILE A 137 -9.51 -0.93 27.41
C ILE A 137 -9.63 0.44 26.75
N ILE A 138 -10.26 0.52 25.57
CA ILE A 138 -10.45 1.79 24.86
C ILE A 138 -11.27 2.77 25.70
N ASP A 139 -12.41 2.34 26.24
CA ASP A 139 -13.33 3.19 27.02
C ASP A 139 -12.70 3.66 28.35
N GLN A 140 -11.82 2.87 28.95
CA GLN A 140 -11.09 3.26 30.16
C GLN A 140 -10.00 4.31 29.90
N ASN A 141 -9.43 4.32 28.70
CA ASN A 141 -8.31 5.19 28.33
C ASN A 141 -8.71 6.33 27.37
N SER A 142 -10.00 6.45 27.03
CA SER A 142 -10.52 7.49 26.16
C SER A 142 -11.53 8.35 26.91
N GLU A 143 -11.41 9.68 26.78
CA GLU A 143 -12.40 10.59 27.35
C GLU A 143 -13.78 10.45 26.65
N TYR A 144 -13.76 10.19 25.34
CA TYR A 144 -14.96 10.03 24.52
C TYR A 144 -14.80 8.93 23.48
N THR A 145 -15.72 7.97 23.48
CA THR A 145 -15.85 6.94 22.44
C THR A 145 -17.17 7.11 21.70
N LYS A 146 -17.14 7.01 20.36
CA LYS A 146 -18.34 6.97 19.52
C LYS A 146 -18.25 5.85 18.50
N LYS A 147 -19.37 5.21 18.18
CA LYS A 147 -19.43 4.24 17.09
C LYS A 147 -19.36 4.97 15.74
N ILE A 148 -18.82 4.30 14.72
CA ILE A 148 -18.82 4.82 13.34
C ILE A 148 -20.24 5.20 12.89
N SER A 149 -21.26 4.46 13.32
CA SER A 149 -22.67 4.77 13.01
C SER A 149 -23.14 6.13 13.51
N GLU A 150 -22.52 6.68 14.55
CA GLU A 150 -22.87 7.96 15.16
C GLU A 150 -22.16 9.15 14.49
N ILE A 151 -21.00 8.91 13.87
CA ILE A 151 -20.17 9.96 13.26
C ILE A 151 -20.20 9.94 11.73
N LYS A 152 -20.68 8.85 11.12
CA LYS A 152 -20.73 8.73 9.66
C LYS A 152 -21.85 9.59 9.07
N VAL A 153 -21.55 10.26 7.95
CA VAL A 153 -22.55 10.87 7.07
C VAL A 153 -22.95 9.90 5.94
N TYR A 154 -22.03 9.04 5.53
CA TYR A 154 -22.22 8.08 4.45
C TYR A 154 -21.38 6.82 4.69
N ASN A 155 -21.94 5.65 4.41
CA ASN A 155 -21.23 4.37 4.41
C ASN A 155 -21.94 3.44 3.42
N ALA A 156 -21.25 3.11 2.34
CA ALA A 156 -21.72 2.20 1.31
C ALA A 156 -20.54 1.46 0.67
N ARG A 157 -20.83 0.32 0.05
CA ARG A 157 -19.88 -0.33 -0.84
C ARG A 157 -19.74 0.47 -2.14
N GLY A 158 -18.58 0.39 -2.76
CA GLY A 158 -18.37 0.89 -4.12
C GLY A 158 -19.28 0.19 -5.13
N LEU A 159 -19.43 0.79 -6.30
CA LEU A 159 -20.13 0.17 -7.44
C LEU A 159 -19.12 -0.61 -8.30
N GLN A 160 -19.61 -1.61 -9.04
CA GLN A 160 -18.78 -2.29 -10.03
C GLN A 160 -18.35 -1.26 -11.10
N PRO A 161 -17.05 -1.01 -11.26
CA PRO A 161 -16.56 -0.06 -12.24
C PRO A 161 -16.66 -0.64 -13.66
N LYS A 162 -16.82 0.24 -14.64
CA LYS A 162 -16.60 -0.06 -16.05
C LYS A 162 -15.22 0.46 -16.42
N TYR A 163 -14.34 -0.44 -16.84
CA TYR A 163 -12.97 -0.09 -17.20
C TYR A 163 -12.90 0.39 -18.65
N SER A 164 -11.99 1.32 -18.91
CA SER A 164 -11.72 1.84 -20.25
C SER A 164 -10.21 1.96 -20.45
N SER A 165 -9.68 1.32 -21.50
CA SER A 165 -8.26 1.37 -21.83
C SER A 165 -7.79 2.78 -22.21
N ASN A 166 -8.69 3.60 -22.74
CA ASN A 166 -8.45 5.01 -23.06
C ASN A 166 -8.99 5.96 -21.98
N GLY A 167 -9.33 5.42 -20.81
CA GLY A 167 -9.84 6.18 -19.68
C GLY A 167 -8.78 7.08 -19.06
N SER A 168 -9.21 8.25 -18.58
CA SER A 168 -8.32 9.22 -17.91
C SER A 168 -8.50 9.25 -16.40
N LEU A 169 -9.53 8.58 -15.87
CA LEU A 169 -9.89 8.61 -14.46
C LEU A 169 -9.48 7.33 -13.74
N ASP A 170 -8.91 7.48 -12.55
CA ASP A 170 -8.48 6.35 -11.72
C ASP A 170 -9.64 5.61 -11.07
N VAL A 171 -9.55 4.29 -11.10
CA VAL A 171 -10.45 3.37 -10.40
C VAL A 171 -9.69 2.70 -9.26
N ILE A 172 -10.16 2.94 -8.04
CA ILE A 172 -9.60 2.32 -6.84
C ILE A 172 -10.37 1.03 -6.56
N THR A 173 -9.68 -0.11 -6.66
CA THR A 173 -10.22 -1.42 -6.28
C THR A 173 -9.60 -1.90 -4.96
N SER A 174 -10.21 -2.89 -4.30
CA SER A 174 -9.67 -3.46 -3.06
C SER A 174 -8.26 -4.03 -3.23
N LYS A 175 -7.91 -4.52 -4.43
CA LYS A 175 -6.56 -5.01 -4.77
C LYS A 175 -5.49 -3.92 -4.73
N ARG A 176 -5.88 -2.65 -4.83
CA ARG A 176 -4.99 -1.48 -4.87
C ARG A 176 -4.94 -0.72 -3.54
N ILE A 177 -5.59 -1.24 -2.50
CA ILE A 177 -5.50 -0.71 -1.14
C ILE A 177 -4.42 -1.48 -0.39
N LEU A 178 -3.32 -0.77 -0.07
CA LEU A 178 -2.19 -1.29 0.70
C LEU A 178 -2.44 -1.06 2.20
N GLU A 179 -1.58 -1.64 3.05
CA GLU A 179 -1.69 -1.51 4.51
C GLU A 179 -1.70 -0.04 4.96
N ASN A 180 -0.81 0.78 4.39
CA ASN A 180 -0.61 2.18 4.78
C ASN A 180 -0.83 3.17 3.63
N GLY A 181 -1.56 2.80 2.57
CA GLY A 181 -1.75 3.68 1.42
C GLY A 181 -2.45 3.03 0.24
N LEU A 182 -2.25 3.61 -0.94
CA LEU A 182 -2.78 3.09 -2.21
C LEU A 182 -1.64 2.83 -3.19
N ASP A 183 -1.87 1.87 -4.06
CA ASP A 183 -0.99 1.53 -5.18
C ASP A 183 -1.30 2.43 -6.38
N PHE A 184 -0.88 3.71 -6.27
CA PHE A 184 -1.19 4.75 -7.25
C PHE A 184 -0.70 4.44 -8.67
N ASP A 185 0.40 3.70 -8.79
CA ASP A 185 1.03 3.40 -10.08
C ASP A 185 0.25 2.37 -10.90
N ASN A 186 -0.64 1.60 -10.26
CA ASN A 186 -1.33 0.46 -10.87
C ASN A 186 -2.86 0.59 -10.83
N PHE A 187 -3.39 1.81 -10.75
CA PHE A 187 -4.83 2.02 -10.85
C PHE A 187 -5.36 1.68 -12.25
N ASP A 188 -6.46 0.93 -12.27
CA ASP A 188 -7.25 0.75 -13.48
C ASP A 188 -7.90 2.08 -13.88
N LYS A 189 -8.28 2.23 -15.15
CA LYS A 189 -8.84 3.48 -15.69
C LYS A 189 -10.31 3.36 -16.10
N THR A 190 -11.03 4.47 -16.02
CA THR A 190 -12.40 4.64 -16.53
C THR A 190 -12.56 5.97 -17.27
N ASP A 191 -13.68 6.16 -17.95
CA ASP A 191 -14.02 7.37 -18.69
C ASP A 191 -14.96 8.31 -17.92
N LEU A 192 -15.12 9.53 -18.44
CA LEU A 192 -15.96 10.57 -17.83
C LEU A 192 -17.44 10.19 -17.80
N GLU A 193 -17.93 9.48 -18.80
CA GLU A 193 -19.34 9.06 -18.87
C GLU A 193 -19.68 8.12 -17.71
N ASN A 194 -18.84 7.11 -17.47
CA ASN A 194 -19.02 6.18 -16.35
C ASN A 194 -18.88 6.87 -15.00
N TRP A 195 -17.96 7.84 -14.89
CA TRP A 195 -17.82 8.66 -13.68
C TRP A 195 -19.07 9.51 -13.39
N ASP A 196 -19.70 10.08 -14.43
CA ASP A 196 -20.93 10.87 -14.35
C ASP A 196 -22.18 10.07 -13.97
N LEU A 197 -22.24 8.82 -14.41
CA LEU A 197 -23.29 7.88 -14.01
C LEU A 197 -23.13 7.41 -12.55
N GLN A 198 -21.89 7.23 -12.09
CA GLN A 198 -21.61 6.63 -10.78
C GLN A 198 -21.25 7.65 -9.68
N LYS A 199 -22.05 8.71 -9.51
CA LYS A 199 -21.80 9.78 -8.51
C LYS A 199 -21.57 9.28 -7.08
N LYS A 200 -22.23 8.17 -6.68
CA LYS A 200 -22.10 7.54 -5.35
C LYS A 200 -20.77 6.80 -5.12
N ALA A 201 -20.07 6.44 -6.19
CA ALA A 201 -18.77 5.75 -6.12
C ALA A 201 -17.57 6.71 -6.18
N ARG A 202 -17.82 8.02 -6.30
CA ARG A 202 -16.77 9.03 -6.34
C ARG A 202 -16.14 9.21 -4.97
N ILE A 203 -14.82 9.08 -4.92
CA ILE A 203 -14.03 9.28 -3.72
C ILE A 203 -13.51 10.72 -3.73
N LYS A 204 -13.49 11.36 -2.56
CA LYS A 204 -12.98 12.73 -2.38
C LYS A 204 -11.82 12.73 -1.40
N LYS A 205 -11.02 13.79 -1.43
CA LYS A 205 -9.99 14.01 -0.41
C LYS A 205 -10.65 14.00 0.99
N GLY A 206 -10.05 13.25 1.91
CA GLY A 206 -10.57 13.05 3.27
C GLY A 206 -11.56 11.88 3.42
N SER A 207 -11.94 11.20 2.34
CA SER A 207 -12.68 9.94 2.43
C SER A 207 -11.80 8.86 3.06
N ILE A 208 -12.37 8.09 3.99
CA ILE A 208 -11.73 6.91 4.59
C ILE A 208 -12.17 5.69 3.78
N LEU A 209 -11.21 4.94 3.24
CA LEU A 209 -11.45 3.71 2.51
C LEU A 209 -11.15 2.52 3.43
N THR A 210 -12.10 1.61 3.54
CA THR A 210 -11.92 0.32 4.21
C THR A 210 -12.41 -0.79 3.29
N TYR A 211 -11.77 -1.94 3.37
CA TYR A 211 -12.18 -3.12 2.63
C TYR A 211 -12.07 -4.34 3.53
N THR A 212 -12.83 -5.38 3.18
CA THR A 212 -12.78 -6.68 3.84
C THR A 212 -12.34 -7.71 2.82
N THR A 213 -11.32 -8.48 3.13
CA THR A 213 -10.94 -9.67 2.37
C THR A 213 -11.63 -10.88 2.99
N GLY A 214 -12.41 -11.62 2.20
CA GLY A 214 -13.15 -12.79 2.68
C GLY A 214 -14.65 -12.58 2.68
N SER A 215 -15.32 -13.24 1.74
CA SER A 215 -16.71 -13.68 1.81
C SER A 215 -16.73 -15.09 1.22
#